data_AF-A0A7J4TFG8-F1
#
_entry.id   AF-A0A7J4TFG8-F1
#
_cell.length_a   1.000
_cell.length_b   1.000
_cell.length_c   1.000
_cell.angle_alpha   90.00
_cell.angle_beta   90.00
_cell.angle_gamma   90.00
#
_symmetry.space_group_name_H-M   'P 1'
#
loop_
_entity.id
_entity.type
_entity.pdbx_description
1 polymer ?
#
loop_
_entity_poly.entity_id
_entity_poly.type
_entity_poly.pdbx_seq_one_letter_code
_entity_poly.pdbx_strand_id
1 'polypeptide(L)' 'MATTTIQISKNLLESLKARKMYDKESYEDIIRDLLEDLMELSEETKRDITISEKEITGGKTIHFAEVKRRLGL' A
#
# COMPACT_ATOMS: atom_id res chain seq x y z
N MET A 1 -12.98 11.51 13.38
CA MET A 1 -11.50 11.63 13.39
C MET A 1 -11.14 13.01 13.89
N ALA A 2 -10.09 13.15 14.70
CA ALA A 2 -9.61 14.45 15.14
C ALA A 2 -8.82 15.09 13.99
N THR A 3 -9.19 16.30 13.58
CA THR A 3 -8.48 17.05 12.54
C THR A 3 -7.42 17.93 13.18
N THR A 4 -6.22 17.93 12.62
CA THR A 4 -5.13 18.84 13.00
C THR A 4 -4.73 19.70 11.80
N THR A 5 -3.94 20.74 12.04
CA THR A 5 -3.42 21.60 10.97
C THR A 5 -1.90 21.59 11.01
N ILE A 6 -1.28 21.51 9.83
CA ILE A 6 0.16 21.71 9.65
C ILE A 6 0.40 23.00 8.87
N GLN A 7 1.54 23.64 9.11
CA GLN A 7 1.98 24.78 8.32
C GLN A 7 2.96 24.27 7.25
N ILE A 8 2.77 24.71 6.00
CA ILE A 8 3.63 24.36 4.87
C ILE A 8 4.00 25.61 4.08
N SER A 9 5.11 25.56 3.35
CA SER A 9 5.51 26.65 2.46
C SER A 9 4.57 26.72 1.26
N LYS A 10 4.43 27.91 0.66
CA LYS A 10 3.67 28.09 -0.59
C LYS A 10 4.19 27.18 -1.71
N ASN A 11 5.51 27.00 -1.78
CA ASN A 11 6.13 26.16 -2.79
C ASN A 11 5.73 24.67 -2.60
N LEU A 12 5.73 24.17 -1.35
CA LEU A 12 5.28 22.80 -1.08
C LEU A 12 3.79 22.62 -1.43
N LEU A 13 2.94 23.61 -1.14
CA LEU A 13 1.53 23.55 -1.52
C LEU A 13 1.35 23.41 -3.05
N GLU A 14 2.10 24.17 -3.85
CA GLU A 14 2.03 24.06 -5.31
C GLU A 14 2.54 22.69 -5.82
N SER A 15 3.59 22.16 -5.22
CA SER A 15 4.06 20.80 -5.51
C SER A 15 3.01 19.73 -5.19
N LEU A 16 2.31 19.86 -4.06
CA LEU A 16 1.24 18.93 -3.68
C LEU A 16 0.04 19.04 -4.63
N LYS A 17 -0.33 20.25 -5.08
CA LYS A 17 -1.38 20.44 -6.09
C LYS A 17 -1.04 19.76 -7.40
N ALA A 18 0.20 19.93 -7.88
CA ALA A 18 0.66 19.34 -9.14
C ALA A 18 0.72 17.80 -9.08
N ARG A 19 0.80 17.22 -7.87
CA ARG A 19 0.85 15.77 -7.67
C ARG A 19 -0.52 15.10 -7.61
N LYS A 20 -1.61 15.87 -7.52
CA LYS A 20 -2.98 15.33 -7.54
C LYS A 20 -3.22 14.57 -8.84
N MET A 21 -3.64 13.31 -8.76
CA MET A 21 -4.06 12.54 -9.93
C MET A 21 -5.48 12.90 -10.38
N TYR A 22 -6.32 13.38 -9.47
CA TYR A 22 -7.69 13.83 -9.72
C TYR A 22 -8.10 14.92 -8.74
N ASP A 23 -9.07 15.76 -9.13
CA ASP A 23 -9.41 17.00 -8.39
C ASP A 23 -9.79 16.78 -6.92
N LYS A 24 -10.44 15.64 -6.63
CA LYS A 24 -10.98 15.30 -5.30
C LYS A 24 -10.00 14.55 -4.40
N GLU A 25 -8.79 14.28 -4.85
CA GLU A 25 -7.76 13.63 -4.03
C GLU A 25 -7.38 14.52 -2.84
N SER A 26 -7.28 13.96 -1.64
CA SER A 26 -6.94 14.73 -0.45
C SER A 26 -5.42 14.93 -0.35
N TYR A 27 -4.99 16.04 0.27
CA TYR A 27 -3.56 16.20 0.57
C TYR A 27 -3.07 15.18 1.60
N GLU A 28 -3.96 14.65 2.45
CA GLU A 28 -3.61 13.60 3.41
C GLU A 28 -3.23 12.32 2.67
N ASP A 29 -3.99 11.90 1.66
CA ASP A 29 -3.68 10.72 0.85
C ASP A 29 -2.33 10.88 0.15
N ILE A 30 -2.10 12.01 -0.52
CA ILE A 30 -0.82 12.30 -1.19
C ILE A 30 0.35 12.28 -0.20
N ILE A 31 0.18 12.87 0.99
CA ILE A 31 1.24 12.88 2.01
C ILE A 31 1.48 11.48 2.56
N ARG A 32 0.43 10.68 2.78
CA ARG A 32 0.55 9.29 3.24
C ARG A 32 1.29 8.43 2.22
N ASP A 33 0.93 8.53 0.94
CA ASP A 33 1.59 7.80 -0.13
C ASP A 33 3.09 8.17 -0.23
N LEU A 34 3.42 9.45 -0.04
CA LEU A 34 4.82 9.91 0.00
C LEU A 34 5.59 9.43 1.23
N LEU A 35 4.90 9.21 2.35
CA LEU A 35 5.50 8.71 3.58
C LEU A 35 5.60 7.19 3.62
N GLU A 36 4.78 6.48 2.85
CA GLU A 36 4.71 5.01 2.85
C GLU A 36 6.08 4.37 2.60
N ASP A 37 6.87 4.92 1.67
CA ASP A 37 8.23 4.46 1.36
C ASP A 37 9.20 4.54 2.57
N LEU A 38 8.91 5.42 3.54
CA LEU A 38 9.72 5.64 4.74
C LEU A 38 9.16 4.91 5.96
N MET A 39 7.94 4.36 5.85
CA MET A 39 7.30 3.66 6.94
C MET A 39 7.71 2.19 6.94
N GLU A 40 7.98 1.66 8.12
CA GLU A 40 8.15 0.22 8.26
C GLU A 40 6.81 -0.49 7.97
N LEU A 41 6.88 -1.68 7.38
CA LEU A 41 5.70 -2.53 7.19
C LEU A 41 4.93 -2.65 8.51
N SER A 42 3.61 -2.60 8.41
CA SER A 42 2.76 -2.79 9.59
C SER A 42 3.04 -4.16 10.23
N GLU A 43 2.82 -4.28 11.54
CA GLU A 43 2.96 -5.56 12.24
C GLU A 43 2.01 -6.64 11.69
N GLU A 44 0.87 -6.24 11.14
CA GLU A 44 -0.04 -7.14 10.42
C GLU A 44 0.61 -7.66 9.14
N THR A 45 1.15 -6.77 8.31
CA THR A 45 1.85 -7.15 7.08
C THR A 45 3.05 -8.07 7.36
N LYS A 46 3.84 -7.81 8.41
CA LYS A 46 4.95 -8.69 8.81
C LYS A 46 4.46 -10.08 9.21
N ARG A 47 3.35 -10.17 9.95
CA ARG A 47 2.73 -11.46 10.31
C ARG A 47 2.25 -12.23 9.09
N ASP A 48 1.60 -11.55 8.15
CA ASP A 48 1.08 -12.17 6.92
C ASP A 48 2.20 -12.71 6.02
N ILE A 49 3.31 -11.97 5.92
CA ILE A 49 4.52 -12.45 5.23
C ILE A 49 5.04 -13.72 5.89
N THR A 50 5.17 -13.73 7.23
CA THR A 50 5.64 -14.89 7.98
C THR A 50 4.73 -16.12 7.79
N ILE A 51 3.42 -15.92 7.76
CA ILE A 51 2.44 -16.99 7.50
C ILE A 51 2.62 -17.50 6.07
N SER A 52 2.69 -16.60 5.09
CA SER A 52 2.83 -16.95 3.67
C SER A 52 4.11 -17.76 3.42
N GLU A 53 5.23 -17.39 4.03
CA GLU A 53 6.48 -18.15 3.96
C GLU A 53 6.34 -19.57 4.51
N LYS A 54 5.63 -19.74 5.63
CA LYS A 54 5.32 -21.07 6.20
C LYS A 54 4.40 -21.88 5.29
N GLU A 55 3.46 -21.25 4.62
CA GLU A 55 2.56 -21.94 3.70
C GLU A 55 3.27 -22.39 2.42
N ILE A 56 4.17 -21.56 1.88
CA ILE A 56 5.02 -21.90 0.74
C ILE A 56 5.94 -23.07 1.09
N THR A 57 6.65 -22.98 2.22
CA THR A 57 7.55 -24.05 2.67
C THR A 57 6.80 -25.33 3.04
N GLY A 58 5.58 -25.22 3.56
CA GLY A 58 4.68 -26.33 3.87
C GLY A 58 3.97 -26.93 2.64
N GLY A 59 4.21 -26.44 1.43
CA GLY A 59 3.61 -26.95 0.20
C GLY A 59 2.10 -26.69 0.09
N LYS A 60 1.58 -25.70 0.82
CA LYS A 60 0.16 -25.30 0.78
C LYS A 60 -0.18 -24.41 -0.42
N THR A 61 0.79 -24.12 -1.28
CA THR A 61 0.61 -23.36 -2.52
C THR A 61 0.47 -24.31 -3.71
N ILE A 62 -0.34 -23.91 -4.70
CA ILE A 62 -0.52 -24.64 -5.95
C ILE A 62 -0.02 -23.80 -7.12
N HIS A 63 0.64 -24.44 -8.09
CA HIS A 63 1.14 -23.74 -9.26
C HIS A 63 -0.03 -23.22 -10.12
N PHE A 64 0.12 -22.05 -10.72
CA PHE A 64 -0.94 -21.43 -11.51
C PHE A 64 -1.45 -22.31 -12.67
N ALA A 65 -0.57 -23.10 -13.30
CA ALA A 65 -0.96 -24.08 -14.32
C ALA A 65 -1.90 -25.17 -13.78
N GLU A 66 -1.71 -25.58 -12.52
CA GLU A 66 -2.61 -26.52 -11.86
C GLU A 66 -3.96 -25.88 -11.52
N VAL A 67 -3.97 -24.61 -11.10
CA VAL A 67 -5.21 -23.84 -10.92
C VAL A 67 -6.00 -23.81 -12.22
N LYS A 68 -5.37 -23.47 -13.35
CA LYS A 68 -6.01 -23.47 -14.68
C LYS A 68 -6.62 -24.81 -15.03
N ARG A 69 -5.85 -25.90 -14.86
CA ARG A 69 -6.33 -27.27 -15.10
C ARG A 69 -7.57 -27.61 -14.24
N ARG A 70 -7.59 -27.22 -12.96
CA ARG A 70 -8.73 -27.46 -12.06
C ARG A 70 -9.97 -26.64 -12.43
N LEU A 71 -9.78 -25.47 -13.03
CA LEU A 71 -10.85 -24.57 -13.47
C LEU A 71 -11.29 -24.80 -14.93
N GLY A 72 -10.64 -25.70 -15.67
CA GLY A 72 -10.95 -25.98 -17.07
C GLY A 72 -10.56 -24.85 -18.04
N LEU A 73 -9.52 -24.07 -17.68
CA LEU A 73 -8.98 -22.95 -18.45
C LEU A 73 -7.66 -23.30 -19.14
#